data_AF-A0A3D2IBX4-F1
#
_entry.id   AF-A0A3D2IBX4-F1
#
_cell.length_a   1.000
_cell.length_b   1.000
_cell.length_c   1.000
_cell.angle_alpha   90.00
_cell.angle_beta   90.00
_cell.angle_gamma   90.00
#
_symmetry.space_group_name_H-M   'P 1'
#
loop_
_entity.id
_entity.type
_entity.pdbx_description
1 polymer ?
#
loop_
_entity_poly.entity_id
_entity_poly.type
_entity_poly.pdbx_seq_one_letter_code
_entity_poly.pdbx_strand_id
1 'polypeptide(L)'
;MHRLKQERFPETRTIILHEDRAELIVNNRKFENSTFFKYEDILTGKKFSSSKSQPNYGLYVISRNTTIVLFFLKIFGVIESWSSVLALLCSTIIMFLIHAFTFKTYVELETNSDEELVLIKDNPDESKFEKFIETLYKNRKEYLKKTYYSNNKHINEETLHWLLDQNIITQHEYDIRIDFL
;
A
#
# COMPACT_ATOMS: atom_id res chain seq x y z
N MET A 1 -10.22 -18.34 -6.87
CA MET A 1 -9.20 -17.34 -7.23
C MET A 1 -9.69 -15.96 -6.81
N HIS A 2 -9.04 -15.34 -5.81
CA HIS A 2 -9.42 -14.02 -5.32
C HIS A 2 -8.49 -12.96 -5.94
N ARG A 3 -9.06 -11.86 -6.43
CA ARG A 3 -8.30 -10.77 -7.06
C ARG A 3 -8.73 -9.41 -6.52
N LEU A 4 -7.76 -8.52 -6.28
CA LEU A 4 -7.99 -7.11 -5.97
C LEU A 4 -7.38 -6.27 -7.08
N LYS A 5 -8.23 -5.52 -7.80
CA LYS A 5 -7.78 -4.54 -8.79
C LYS A 5 -7.88 -3.15 -8.20
N GLN A 6 -6.78 -2.41 -8.25
CA GLN A 6 -6.65 -1.04 -7.75
C GLN A 6 -6.25 -0.17 -8.94
N GLU A 7 -7.15 0.69 -9.40
CA GLU A 7 -6.90 1.59 -10.52
C GLU A 7 -6.67 3.00 -10.00
N ARG A 8 -5.48 3.57 -10.25
CA ARG A 8 -5.22 4.95 -9.90
C ARG A 8 -4.25 5.59 -10.88
N PHE A 9 -4.78 6.43 -11.76
CA PHE A 9 -4.03 7.08 -12.82
C PHE A 9 -2.67 7.63 -12.35
N PRO A 10 -1.56 7.32 -13.05
CA PRO A 10 -1.43 6.51 -14.27
C PRO A 10 -1.08 5.03 -14.04
N GLU A 11 -1.29 4.53 -12.82
CA GLU A 11 -0.86 3.20 -12.36
C GLU A 11 -2.07 2.29 -12.10
N THR A 12 -1.96 1.02 -12.46
CA THR A 12 -2.92 -0.02 -12.08
C THR A 12 -2.18 -1.12 -11.34
N ARG A 13 -2.67 -1.49 -10.16
CA ARG A 13 -2.17 -2.64 -9.41
C ARG A 13 -3.21 -3.73 -9.38
N THR A 14 -2.82 -4.95 -9.68
CA THR A 14 -3.67 -6.12 -9.54
C THR A 14 -2.98 -7.11 -8.63
N ILE A 15 -3.65 -7.51 -7.56
CA ILE A 15 -3.15 -8.53 -6.65
C ILE A 15 -3.99 -9.77 -6.82
N ILE A 16 -3.33 -10.89 -7.05
CA ILE A 16 -3.96 -12.19 -7.28
C ILE A 16 -3.50 -13.14 -6.19
N LEU A 17 -4.46 -13.74 -5.49
CA LEU A 17 -4.19 -14.77 -4.50
C LEU A 17 -4.26 -16.14 -5.18
N HIS A 18 -3.10 -16.80 -5.24
CA HIS A 18 -2.94 -18.19 -5.64
C HIS A 18 -3.02 -19.10 -4.40
N GLU A 19 -2.91 -20.41 -4.61
CA GLU A 19 -2.98 -21.39 -3.52
C GLU A 19 -1.75 -21.36 -2.60
N ASP A 20 -0.59 -21.01 -3.14
CA ASP A 20 0.73 -21.04 -2.50
C ASP A 20 1.39 -19.65 -2.35
N ARG A 21 0.88 -18.64 -3.06
CA ARG A 21 1.51 -17.32 -3.17
C ARG A 21 0.53 -16.20 -3.48
N ALA A 22 0.97 -14.97 -3.25
CA ALA A 22 0.35 -13.76 -3.78
C ALA A 22 1.18 -13.25 -4.97
N GLU A 23 0.50 -12.75 -5.99
CA GLU A 23 1.12 -12.11 -7.16
C GLU A 23 0.68 -10.64 -7.21
N LEU A 24 1.65 -9.73 -7.31
CA LEU A 24 1.43 -8.29 -7.51
C LEU A 24 1.82 -7.93 -8.93
N ILE A 25 0.83 -7.52 -9.72
CA ILE A 25 1.01 -7.01 -11.08
C ILE A 25 0.87 -5.49 -11.03
N VAL A 26 1.97 -4.78 -11.30
CA VAL A 26 1.98 -3.32 -11.41
C VAL A 26 2.10 -2.94 -12.87
N ASN A 27 1.04 -2.34 -13.41
CA ASN A 27 1.01 -1.78 -14.75
C ASN A 27 1.09 -0.26 -14.68
N ASN A 28 2.22 0.27 -15.15
CA ASN A 28 2.43 1.68 -15.41
C ASN A 28 2.43 1.90 -16.92
N ARG A 29 2.06 3.10 -17.39
CA ARG A 29 2.00 3.51 -18.82
C ARG A 29 3.13 3.04 -19.76
N LYS A 30 4.27 2.60 -19.24
CA LYS A 30 5.43 2.11 -20.00
C LYS A 30 5.87 0.69 -19.65
N PHE A 31 5.44 0.13 -18.52
CA PHE A 31 5.99 -1.12 -17.97
C PHE A 31 4.93 -1.90 -17.21
N GLU A 32 4.89 -3.21 -17.44
CA GLU A 32 4.16 -4.18 -16.62
C GLU A 32 5.18 -5.05 -15.89
N ASN A 33 5.16 -4.99 -14.56
CA ASN A 33 6.02 -5.81 -13.70
C ASN A 33 5.13 -6.72 -12.86
N SER A 34 5.46 -8.01 -12.81
CA SER A 34 4.84 -8.97 -11.90
C SER A 34 5.85 -9.46 -10.88
N THR A 35 5.48 -9.39 -9.60
CA THR A 35 6.28 -9.86 -8.47
C THR A 35 5.50 -10.92 -7.70
N PHE A 36 6.16 -12.01 -7.34
CA PHE A 36 5.56 -13.11 -6.60
C PHE A 36 6.04 -13.11 -5.15
N PHE A 37 5.10 -13.27 -4.22
CA PHE A 37 5.33 -13.34 -2.79
C PHE A 37 4.82 -14.67 -2.26
N LYS A 38 5.71 -15.53 -1.78
CA LYS A 38 5.30 -16.80 -1.15
C LYS A 38 4.62 -16.53 0.17
N TYR A 39 3.69 -17.38 0.58
CA TYR A 39 2.99 -17.21 1.84
C TYR A 39 3.88 -17.36 3.08
N GLU A 40 4.99 -18.10 2.97
CA GLU A 40 6.05 -18.18 3.98
C GLU A 40 6.74 -16.83 4.21
N ASP A 41 6.90 -16.04 3.15
CA ASP A 41 7.67 -14.79 3.19
C ASP A 41 6.82 -13.62 3.68
N ILE A 42 5.49 -13.69 3.62
CA ILE A 42 4.59 -12.63 4.07
C ILE A 42 4.46 -12.68 5.59
N LEU A 43 4.73 -11.57 6.28
CA LEU A 43 4.59 -11.43 7.72
C LEU A 43 3.22 -10.87 8.12
N THR A 44 2.85 -11.04 9.38
CA THR A 44 1.58 -10.50 9.94
C THR A 44 1.68 -8.98 10.20
N GLY A 45 2.88 -8.41 10.13
CA GLY A 45 3.13 -6.96 10.26
C GLY A 45 2.52 -6.15 9.11
N LYS A 46 1.91 -5.00 9.48
CA LYS A 46 1.41 -4.00 8.53
C LYS A 46 2.08 -2.67 8.82
N LYS A 47 2.70 -2.10 7.81
CA LYS A 47 3.27 -0.76 7.88
C LYS A 47 2.44 0.19 7.05
N PHE A 48 1.97 1.26 7.68
CA PHE A 48 1.23 2.31 7.00
C PHE A 48 2.21 3.37 6.55
N SER A 49 2.38 3.50 5.24
CA SER A 49 3.21 4.56 4.66
C SER A 49 2.32 5.53 3.90
N SER A 50 2.63 6.82 4.00
CA SER A 50 2.00 7.83 3.17
C SER A 50 3.07 8.45 2.29
N SER A 51 2.88 8.35 0.98
CA SER A 51 3.76 9.01 0.04
C SER A 51 3.10 10.31 -0.41
N LYS A 52 3.70 11.42 0.00
CA LYS A 52 3.44 12.72 -0.62
C LYS A 52 4.49 12.93 -1.69
N SER A 53 4.06 13.25 -2.91
CA SER A 53 4.96 13.91 -3.86
C SER A 53 5.32 15.29 -3.28
N GLN A 54 6.45 15.37 -2.57
CA GLN A 54 6.95 16.58 -1.92
C GLN A 54 7.16 17.78 -2.87
N PRO A 55 7.61 17.61 -4.14
CA PRO A 55 7.83 18.74 -5.04
C PRO A 55 6.55 19.57 -5.30
N ASN A 56 5.40 18.90 -5.40
CA ASN A 56 4.14 19.55 -5.75
C ASN A 56 3.63 20.46 -4.62
N TYR A 57 3.90 20.10 -3.36
CA TYR A 57 3.52 20.93 -2.21
C TYR A 57 4.34 22.22 -2.14
N GLY A 58 5.66 22.14 -2.35
CA GLY A 58 6.53 23.31 -2.34
C GLY A 58 6.12 24.34 -3.40
N LEU A 59 5.83 23.89 -4.62
CA LEU A 59 5.37 24.75 -5.71
C LEU A 59 3.97 25.35 -5.45
N TYR A 60 3.06 24.58 -4.84
CA TYR A 60 1.78 25.12 -4.37
C TYR A 60 1.98 26.26 -3.35
N VAL A 61 2.85 26.06 -2.35
CA VAL A 61 3.11 27.08 -1.31
C VAL A 61 3.73 28.34 -1.92
N ILE A 62 4.71 28.19 -2.81
CA ILE A 62 5.36 29.32 -3.50
C ILE A 62 4.34 30.08 -4.34
N SER A 63 3.61 29.39 -5.23
CA SER A 63 2.61 30.04 -6.09
C SER A 63 1.52 30.76 -5.27
N ARG A 64 1.06 30.15 -4.17
CA ARG A 64 0.07 30.77 -3.27
C ARG A 64 0.62 32.06 -2.64
N ASN A 65 1.81 32.01 -2.06
CA ASN A 65 2.40 33.17 -1.41
C ASN A 65 2.70 34.29 -2.42
N THR A 66 3.20 33.96 -3.61
CA THR A 66 3.41 34.93 -4.69
C THR A 66 2.10 35.56 -5.15
N THR A 67 1.02 34.78 -5.27
CA THR A 67 -0.32 35.30 -5.60
C THR A 67 -0.80 36.29 -4.55
N ILE A 68 -0.63 35.99 -3.26
CA ILE A 68 -1.00 36.88 -2.16
C ILE A 68 -0.22 38.20 -2.24
N VAL A 69 1.10 38.14 -2.45
CA VAL A 69 1.94 39.35 -2.58
C VAL A 69 1.48 40.20 -3.75
N LEU A 70 1.25 39.60 -4.92
CA LEU A 70 0.79 40.34 -6.11
C LEU A 70 -0.62 40.92 -5.93
N PHE A 71 -1.50 40.21 -5.23
CA PHE A 71 -2.82 40.73 -4.88
C PHE A 71 -2.72 42.01 -4.04
N PHE A 72 -1.85 42.03 -3.03
CA PHE A 72 -1.60 43.24 -2.24
C PHE A 72 -0.95 44.35 -3.05
N LEU A 73 0.08 44.04 -3.85
CA LEU A 73 0.72 45.03 -4.74
C LEU A 73 -0.29 45.65 -5.72
N LYS A 74 -1.26 44.86 -6.20
CA LYS A 74 -2.36 45.36 -7.03
C LYS A 74 -3.29 46.28 -6.26
N ILE A 75 -3.69 45.92 -5.04
CA ILE A 75 -4.53 46.77 -4.17
C ILE A 75 -3.86 48.11 -3.88
N PHE A 76 -2.54 48.12 -3.65
CA PHE A 76 -1.77 49.34 -3.42
C PHE A 76 -1.41 50.12 -4.70
N GLY A 77 -1.91 49.69 -5.87
CA GLY A 77 -1.72 50.40 -7.13
C GLY A 77 -0.31 50.28 -7.74
N VAL A 78 0.55 49.40 -7.22
CA VAL A 78 1.91 49.16 -7.74
C VAL A 78 1.87 48.42 -9.09
N ILE A 79 0.80 47.65 -9.34
CA ILE A 79 0.61 46.87 -10.56
C ILE A 79 -0.66 47.33 -11.28
N GLU A 80 -0.54 47.63 -12.57
CA GLU A 80 -1.65 48.18 -13.36
C GLU A 80 -2.64 47.11 -13.83
N SER A 81 -2.18 45.90 -14.13
CA SER A 81 -3.00 44.82 -14.67
C SER A 81 -3.37 43.74 -13.65
N TRP A 82 -4.60 43.23 -13.74
CA TRP A 82 -5.02 42.03 -13.02
C TRP A 82 -4.54 40.72 -13.66
N SER A 83 -4.02 40.77 -14.89
CA SER A 83 -3.63 39.57 -15.65
C SER A 83 -2.62 38.70 -14.92
N SER A 84 -1.59 39.30 -14.32
CA SER A 84 -0.55 38.58 -13.57
C SER A 84 -1.08 37.94 -12.27
N VAL A 85 -2.01 38.62 -11.59
CA VAL A 85 -2.66 38.11 -10.37
C VAL A 85 -3.55 36.91 -10.71
N LEU A 86 -4.38 37.03 -11.76
CA LEU A 86 -5.26 35.96 -12.22
C LEU A 86 -4.49 34.74 -12.74
N ALA A 87 -3.41 34.96 -13.49
CA ALA A 87 -2.58 33.86 -14.00
C ALA A 87 -1.95 33.04 -12.87
N LEU A 88 -1.43 33.70 -11.83
CA LEU A 88 -0.83 33.00 -10.68
C LEU A 88 -1.87 32.37 -9.77
N LEU A 89 -3.05 32.98 -9.62
CA LEU A 89 -4.18 32.36 -8.94
C LEU A 89 -4.59 31.04 -9.62
N CYS A 90 -4.74 31.05 -10.96
CA CYS A 90 -5.01 29.84 -11.73
C CYS A 90 -3.91 28.79 -11.55
N SER A 91 -2.64 29.20 -11.57
CA SER A 91 -1.51 28.31 -11.30
C SER A 91 -1.59 27.67 -9.92
N THR A 92 -1.89 28.44 -8.86
CA THR A 92 -2.06 27.91 -7.50
C THR A 92 -3.19 26.89 -7.42
N ILE A 93 -4.32 27.13 -8.08
CA ILE A 93 -5.44 26.18 -8.12
C ILE A 93 -5.01 24.89 -8.80
N ILE A 94 -4.34 24.97 -9.96
CA ILE A 94 -3.85 23.78 -10.68
C ILE A 94 -2.88 22.99 -9.81
N MET A 95 -1.92 23.66 -9.16
CA MET A 95 -0.95 23.00 -8.28
C MET A 95 -1.60 22.38 -7.05
N PHE A 96 -2.62 23.02 -6.49
CA PHE A 96 -3.43 22.45 -5.41
C PHE A 96 -4.15 21.18 -5.87
N LEU A 97 -4.81 21.21 -7.02
CA LEU A 97 -5.50 20.03 -7.56
C LEU A 97 -4.51 18.90 -7.82
N ILE A 98 -3.37 19.18 -8.46
CA ILE A 98 -2.31 18.19 -8.66
C ILE A 98 -1.88 17.61 -7.31
N HIS A 99 -1.57 18.45 -6.32
CA HIS A 99 -1.15 17.99 -5.00
C HIS A 99 -2.21 17.10 -4.33
N ALA A 100 -3.46 17.52 -4.33
CA ALA A 100 -4.58 16.78 -3.75
C ALA A 100 -4.78 15.41 -4.42
N PHE A 101 -4.73 15.35 -5.76
CA PHE A 101 -4.89 14.10 -6.50
C PHE A 101 -3.67 13.17 -6.39
N THR A 102 -2.48 13.71 -6.10
CA THR A 102 -1.24 12.93 -5.95
C THR A 102 -1.01 12.39 -4.52
N PHE A 103 -1.86 12.72 -3.55
CA PHE A 103 -1.74 12.17 -2.19
C PHE A 103 -2.08 10.67 -2.18
N LYS A 104 -1.13 9.83 -1.74
CA LYS A 104 -1.31 8.37 -1.72
C LYS A 104 -1.05 7.81 -0.32
N THR A 105 -2.04 7.07 0.18
CA THR A 105 -1.91 6.22 1.36
C THR A 105 -1.66 4.79 0.91
N TYR A 106 -0.54 4.24 1.35
CA TYR A 106 -0.15 2.87 1.06
C TYR A 106 -0.19 2.03 2.32
N VAL A 107 -0.44 0.75 2.14
CA VAL A 107 -0.22 -0.28 3.15
C VAL A 107 0.86 -1.19 2.61
N GLU A 108 2.01 -1.16 3.26
CA GLU A 108 3.13 -2.05 3.04
C GLU A 108 2.92 -3.27 3.94
N LEU A 109 2.78 -4.44 3.34
CA LEU A 109 2.83 -5.69 4.07
C LEU A 109 4.30 -6.10 4.18
N GLU A 110 4.73 -6.33 5.41
CA GLU A 110 6.10 -6.75 5.69
C GLU A 110 6.34 -8.14 5.11
N THR A 111 7.53 -8.33 4.55
CA THR A 111 7.99 -9.60 4.01
C THR A 111 9.38 -9.90 4.57
N ASN A 112 9.80 -11.16 4.51
CA ASN A 112 11.18 -11.56 4.85
C ASN A 112 12.20 -11.18 3.78
N SER A 113 11.76 -10.73 2.60
CA SER A 113 12.61 -10.23 1.53
C SER A 113 12.73 -8.71 1.59
N ASP A 114 13.72 -8.14 0.89
CA ASP A 114 13.83 -6.68 0.71
C ASP A 114 12.66 -6.08 -0.13
N GLU A 115 11.75 -6.92 -0.62
CA GLU A 115 10.62 -6.53 -1.47
C GLU A 115 9.33 -6.45 -0.65
N GLU A 116 8.76 -5.25 -0.51
CA GLU A 116 7.49 -5.05 0.21
C GLU A 116 6.27 -5.31 -0.70
N LEU A 117 5.25 -5.99 -0.18
CA LEU A 117 3.96 -6.11 -0.86
C LEU A 117 3.13 -4.85 -0.60
N VAL A 118 3.23 -3.90 -1.54
CA VAL A 118 2.64 -2.56 -1.41
C VAL A 118 1.23 -2.49 -2.01
N LEU A 119 0.25 -2.17 -1.18
CA LEU A 119 -1.16 -2.01 -1.55
C LEU A 119 -1.61 -0.56 -1.38
N ILE A 120 -2.61 -0.12 -2.17
CA ILE A 120 -3.20 1.22 -2.01
C ILE A 120 -4.38 1.13 -1.04
N LYS A 121 -4.36 1.88 0.07
CA LYS A 121 -5.44 1.78 1.08
C LYS A 121 -6.79 2.25 0.51
N ASP A 122 -6.77 3.40 -0.16
CA ASP A 122 -7.98 4.18 -0.46
C ASP A 122 -8.69 3.76 -1.76
N ASN A 123 -8.32 2.63 -2.38
CA ASN A 123 -8.81 2.26 -3.71
C ASN A 123 -8.72 0.73 -3.90
N PRO A 124 -9.80 -0.01 -4.23
CA PRO A 124 -11.10 0.44 -4.74
C PRO A 124 -12.11 0.91 -3.69
N ASP A 125 -12.04 0.42 -2.46
CA ASP A 125 -12.92 0.75 -1.33
C ASP A 125 -12.26 0.19 -0.06
N GLU A 126 -12.33 0.90 1.07
CA GLU A 126 -11.71 0.48 2.34
C GLU A 126 -12.27 -0.89 2.77
N SER A 127 -13.58 -1.12 2.62
CA SER A 127 -14.19 -2.42 2.95
C SER A 127 -13.69 -3.55 2.04
N LYS A 128 -13.49 -3.29 0.74
CA LYS A 128 -12.95 -4.28 -0.19
C LYS A 128 -11.48 -4.58 0.09
N PHE A 129 -10.72 -3.55 0.45
CA PHE A 129 -9.34 -3.67 0.87
C PHE A 129 -9.22 -4.54 2.13
N GLU A 130 -9.99 -4.22 3.18
CA GLU A 130 -9.98 -4.98 4.43
C GLU A 130 -10.37 -6.45 4.22
N LYS A 131 -11.47 -6.71 3.49
CA LYS A 131 -11.88 -8.08 3.12
C LYS A 131 -10.80 -8.82 2.33
N PHE A 132 -10.09 -8.13 1.45
CA PHE A 132 -9.00 -8.74 0.69
C PHE A 132 -7.83 -9.11 1.61
N ILE A 133 -7.45 -8.23 2.54
CA ILE A 133 -6.41 -8.49 3.53
C ILE A 133 -6.79 -9.68 4.43
N GLU A 134 -8.04 -9.73 4.91
CA GLU A 134 -8.54 -10.88 5.67
C GLU A 134 -8.45 -12.18 4.86
N THR A 135 -8.82 -12.12 3.58
CA THR A 135 -8.73 -13.27 2.67
C THR A 135 -7.28 -13.70 2.45
N LEU A 136 -6.35 -12.76 2.29
CA LEU A 136 -4.92 -13.03 2.16
C LEU A 136 -4.39 -13.78 3.39
N TYR A 137 -4.64 -13.26 4.59
CA TYR A 137 -4.17 -13.92 5.82
C TYR A 137 -4.86 -15.26 6.07
N LYS A 138 -6.13 -15.39 5.70
CA LYS A 138 -6.84 -16.67 5.75
C LYS A 138 -6.19 -17.70 4.82
N ASN A 139 -5.95 -17.35 3.56
CA ASN A 139 -5.32 -18.26 2.60
C ASN A 139 -3.90 -18.64 3.03
N ARG A 140 -3.12 -17.66 3.51
CA ARG A 140 -1.80 -17.90 4.11
C ARG A 140 -1.89 -18.91 5.25
N LYS A 141 -2.82 -18.69 6.19
CA LYS A 141 -3.01 -19.58 7.34
C LYS A 141 -3.39 -20.99 6.94
N GLU A 142 -4.33 -21.13 6.01
CA GLU A 142 -4.77 -22.44 5.50
C GLU A 142 -3.62 -23.17 4.78
N TYR A 143 -2.87 -22.45 3.94
CA TYR A 143 -1.70 -23.00 3.24
C TYR A 143 -0.62 -23.47 4.22
N LEU A 144 -0.16 -22.59 5.12
CA LEU A 144 0.91 -22.92 6.06
C LEU A 144 0.51 -24.04 7.01
N LYS A 145 -0.74 -24.04 7.50
CA LYS A 145 -1.26 -25.14 8.33
C LYS A 145 -1.31 -26.45 7.56
N LYS A 146 -1.76 -26.45 6.30
CA LYS A 146 -1.79 -27.67 5.47
C LYS A 146 -0.38 -28.19 5.20
N THR A 147 0.55 -27.30 4.84
CA THR A 147 1.92 -27.64 4.43
C THR A 147 2.77 -28.12 5.61
N TYR A 148 2.78 -27.38 6.72
CA TYR A 148 3.71 -27.61 7.83
C TYR A 148 3.07 -28.34 9.01
N TYR A 149 1.80 -28.06 9.35
CA TYR A 149 1.16 -28.64 10.54
C TYR A 149 0.46 -29.98 10.26
N SER A 150 -0.41 -30.04 9.24
CA SER A 150 -1.26 -31.22 8.99
C SER A 150 -0.54 -32.35 8.25
N ASN A 151 0.28 -32.03 7.25
CA ASN A 151 0.89 -33.04 6.39
C ASN A 151 2.24 -33.56 6.89
N ASN A 152 2.85 -32.89 7.88
CA ASN A 152 4.18 -33.24 8.35
C ASN A 152 4.12 -34.09 9.63
N LYS A 153 4.29 -35.41 9.47
CA LYS A 153 4.35 -36.35 10.60
C LYS A 153 5.56 -36.12 11.51
N HIS A 154 6.59 -35.46 11.00
CA HIS A 154 7.83 -35.14 11.71
C HIS A 154 8.10 -33.64 11.64
N ILE A 155 7.10 -32.82 12.00
CA ILE A 155 7.30 -31.38 12.18
C ILE A 155 8.34 -31.18 13.29
N ASN A 156 9.39 -30.38 13.11
CA ASN A 156 10.32 -30.12 14.22
C ASN A 156 9.79 -29.02 15.16
N GLU A 157 10.34 -28.94 16.37
CA GLU A 157 10.00 -27.93 17.37
C GLU A 157 10.16 -26.49 16.83
N GLU A 158 11.22 -26.22 16.07
CA GLU A 158 11.48 -24.91 15.47
C GLU A 158 10.37 -24.47 14.50
N THR A 159 9.89 -25.36 13.63
CA THR A 159 8.77 -25.05 12.72
C THR A 159 7.48 -24.84 13.51
N LEU A 160 7.25 -25.62 14.57
CA LEU A 160 6.06 -25.47 15.40
C LEU A 160 6.05 -24.11 16.13
N HIS A 161 7.20 -23.70 16.67
CA HIS A 161 7.40 -22.37 17.27
C HIS A 161 7.19 -21.26 16.24
N TRP A 162 7.79 -21.38 15.05
CA TRP A 162 7.60 -20.41 13.98
C TRP A 162 6.11 -20.27 13.58
N LEU A 163 5.35 -21.37 13.49
CA LEU A 163 3.91 -21.32 13.19
C LEU A 163 3.11 -20.61 14.29
N LEU A 164 3.49 -20.77 15.55
CA LEU A 164 2.87 -20.08 16.69
C LEU A 164 3.16 -18.58 16.64
N ASP A 165 4.42 -18.20 16.45
CA ASP A 165 4.85 -16.79 16.36
C ASP A 165 4.15 -16.06 15.21
N GLN A 166 3.92 -16.77 14.10
CA GLN A 166 3.20 -16.24 12.94
C GLN A 166 1.66 -16.29 13.07
N ASN A 167 1.13 -16.66 14.24
CA ASN A 167 -0.30 -16.81 14.54
C ASN A 167 -1.04 -17.79 13.60
N ILE A 168 -0.33 -18.78 13.05
CA ILE A 168 -0.90 -19.81 12.16
C ILE A 168 -1.61 -20.90 12.97
N ILE A 169 -1.07 -21.23 14.13
CA ILE A 169 -1.66 -22.17 15.09
C ILE A 169 -1.93 -21.46 16.41
N THR A 170 -2.85 -22.01 17.19
CA THR A 170 -3.13 -21.54 18.56
C THR A 170 -2.16 -22.16 19.56
N GLN A 171 -2.02 -21.54 20.74
CA GLN A 171 -1.23 -22.12 21.84
C GLN A 171 -1.68 -23.55 22.17
N HIS A 172 -2.99 -23.81 22.16
CA HIS A 172 -3.52 -25.14 22.42
C HIS A 172 -3.09 -26.19 21.37
N GLU A 173 -3.08 -25.80 20.09
CA GLU A 173 -2.59 -26.66 19.01
C GLU A 173 -1.08 -26.90 19.10
N TYR A 174 -0.33 -25.89 19.56
CA TYR A 174 1.09 -26.01 19.85
C TYR A 174 1.36 -27.03 20.96
N ASP A 175 0.72 -26.86 22.12
CA ASP A 175 0.91 -27.70 23.31
C ASP A 175 0.58 -29.17 23.02
N ILE A 176 -0.50 -29.43 22.28
CA ILE A 176 -0.85 -30.79 21.86
C ILE A 176 0.27 -31.40 21.01
N ARG A 177 0.82 -30.64 20.07
CA ARG A 177 1.73 -31.20 19.06
C ARG A 177 3.15 -31.38 19.58
N ILE A 178 3.61 -30.50 20.48
CA ILE A 178 4.95 -30.60 21.08
C ILE A 178 5.08 -31.80 22.01
N ASP A 179 4.01 -32.21 22.69
CA ASP A 179 4.00 -33.41 23.54
C ASP A 179 4.20 -34.73 22.75
N PHE A 180 3.95 -34.71 21.44
CA PHE A 180 4.13 -35.86 20.54
C PHE A 180 5.44 -35.82 19.73
N LEU A 181 6.28 -34.80 19.95
CA LEU A 181 7.58 -34.65 19.28
C LEU A 181 8.71 -35.38 20.02
#